data_AF-W1Y4J0-F1
#
_entry.id   AF-W1Y4J0-F1
#
_cell.length_a   1.000
_cell.length_b   1.000
_cell.length_c   1.000
_cell.angle_alpha   90.00
_cell.angle_beta   90.00
_cell.angle_gamma   90.00
#
_symmetry.space_group_name_H-M   'P 1'
#
loop_
_entity.id
_entity.type
_entity.pdbx_description
1 polymer ?
#
loop_
_entity_poly.entity_id
_entity_poly.type
_entity_poly.pdbx_seq_one_letter_code
_entity_poly.pdbx_strand_id
1 'polypeptide(L)'
;TMNQFRRQRGGAIVTVASDAAHTPRIGMSAYGASKAALKSLALSVGLELAGSGVRCNVVSPGSTDTDMQRTLWVSDDAEEQ
;
A
#
# COMPACT_ATOMS: atom_id res chain seq x y z
N THR A 1 13.54 -2.79 -12.29
CA THR A 1 13.30 -4.22 -11.97
C THR A 1 14.20 -4.66 -10.80
N MET A 2 13.95 -5.80 -10.14
CA MET A 2 14.82 -6.27 -9.03
C MET A 2 16.30 -6.39 -9.42
N ASN A 3 16.59 -6.87 -10.64
CA ASN A 3 17.96 -6.97 -11.16
C ASN A 3 18.66 -5.61 -11.27
N GLN A 4 17.91 -4.54 -11.57
CA GLN A 4 18.45 -3.18 -11.61
C GLN A 4 18.91 -2.72 -10.23
N PHE A 5 18.08 -2.92 -9.21
CA PHE A 5 18.44 -2.58 -7.83
C PHE A 5 19.65 -3.38 -7.34
N ARG A 6 19.68 -4.69 -7.63
CA ARG A 6 20.84 -5.56 -7.30
C ARG A 6 22.14 -5.03 -7.92
N ARG A 7 22.10 -4.62 -9.19
CA ARG A 7 23.26 -4.06 -9.90
C ARG A 7 23.69 -2.71 -9.34
N GLN A 8 22.74 -1.87 -8.95
CA GLN A 8 22.99 -0.54 -8.37
C GLN A 8 23.44 -0.59 -6.91
N ARG A 9 23.23 -1.72 -6.20
CA ARG A 9 23.55 -1.89 -4.78
C ARG A 9 22.91 -0.82 -3.89
N GLY A 10 21.71 -0.36 -4.27
CA GLY A 10 20.97 0.64 -3.52
C GLY A 10 19.64 0.99 -4.16
N GLY A 11 18.74 1.57 -3.37
CA GLY A 11 17.46 2.08 -3.85
C GLY A 11 16.41 2.22 -2.75
N ALA A 12 15.25 2.74 -3.12
CA ALA A 12 14.07 2.82 -2.26
C ALA A 12 12.82 2.40 -3.03
N ILE A 13 11.98 1.59 -2.38
CA ILE A 13 10.66 1.18 -2.85
C ILE A 13 9.65 1.62 -1.80
N VAL A 14 8.65 2.38 -2.21
CA VAL A 14 7.52 2.77 -1.36
C VAL A 14 6.25 2.25 -1.98
N THR A 15 5.55 1.39 -1.26
CA THR A 15 4.30 0.78 -1.70
C THR A 15 3.12 1.43 -0.97
N VAL A 16 2.15 1.95 -1.71
CA VAL A 16 0.92 2.50 -1.14
C VAL A 16 -0.15 1.41 -1.07
N ALA A 17 -0.31 0.83 0.12
CA ALA A 17 -1.36 -0.12 0.44
C ALA A 17 -2.65 0.63 0.82
N SER A 18 -3.25 0.29 1.96
CA SER A 18 -4.43 0.91 2.56
C SER A 18 -4.59 0.36 3.98
N ASP A 19 -5.24 1.09 4.87
CA ASP A 19 -5.75 0.59 6.15
C ASP A 19 -6.59 -0.70 5.98
N ALA A 20 -7.33 -0.84 4.87
CA ALA A 20 -8.09 -2.03 4.49
C ALA A 20 -7.23 -3.28 4.26
N ALA A 21 -5.91 -3.13 4.13
CA ALA A 21 -4.96 -4.25 4.12
C ALA A 21 -4.77 -4.89 5.52
N HIS A 22 -5.20 -4.20 6.58
CA HIS A 22 -5.05 -4.64 7.97
C HIS A 22 -6.42 -4.87 8.64
N THR A 23 -7.40 -4.03 8.35
CA THR A 23 -8.74 -4.09 8.96
C THR A 23 -9.81 -4.32 7.89
N PRO A 24 -10.52 -5.45 7.91
CA PRO A 24 -11.56 -5.73 6.92
C PRO A 24 -12.78 -4.82 7.11
N ARG A 25 -13.42 -4.43 5.99
CA ARG A 25 -14.65 -3.62 5.96
C ARG A 25 -15.69 -4.29 5.06
N ILE A 26 -16.96 -4.22 5.47
CA ILE A 26 -18.09 -4.72 4.67
C ILE A 26 -18.10 -3.96 3.34
N GLY A 27 -18.36 -4.67 2.23
CA GLY A 27 -18.40 -4.09 0.89
C GLY A 27 -17.03 -3.89 0.22
N MET A 28 -15.91 -4.16 0.91
CA MET A 28 -14.56 -3.93 0.41
C MET A 28 -13.74 -5.21 0.21
N SER A 29 -14.36 -6.37 0.01
CA SER A 29 -13.65 -7.66 -0.02
C SER A 29 -12.53 -7.71 -1.07
N ALA A 30 -12.83 -7.35 -2.33
CA ALA A 30 -11.86 -7.34 -3.42
C ALA A 30 -10.75 -6.29 -3.19
N TYR A 31 -11.15 -5.08 -2.76
CA TYR A 31 -10.20 -4.00 -2.48
C TYR A 31 -9.24 -4.36 -1.33
N GLY A 32 -9.79 -4.78 -0.18
CA GLY A 32 -9.01 -5.21 0.99
C GLY A 32 -8.09 -6.38 0.68
N ALA A 33 -8.58 -7.41 -0.03
CA ALA A 33 -7.77 -8.53 -0.47
C ALA A 33 -6.61 -8.09 -1.37
N SER A 34 -6.87 -7.20 -2.34
CA SER A 34 -5.82 -6.68 -3.23
C SER A 34 -4.74 -5.91 -2.46
N LYS A 35 -5.13 -5.10 -1.47
CA LYS A 35 -4.21 -4.28 -0.67
C LYS A 35 -3.43 -5.11 0.35
N ALA A 36 -4.03 -6.16 0.90
CA ALA A 36 -3.35 -7.15 1.73
C ALA A 36 -2.31 -7.96 0.91
N ALA A 37 -2.67 -8.40 -0.30
CA ALA A 37 -1.74 -9.06 -1.21
C ALA A 37 -0.56 -8.16 -1.58
N LEU A 38 -0.82 -6.88 -1.87
CA LEU A 38 0.22 -5.89 -2.16
C LEU A 38 1.16 -5.65 -0.97
N LYS A 39 0.62 -5.57 0.26
CA LYS A 39 1.43 -5.50 1.49
C LYS A 39 2.34 -6.71 1.61
N SER A 40 1.80 -7.92 1.44
CA SER A 40 2.58 -9.17 1.51
C SER A 40 3.71 -9.18 0.48
N LEU A 41 3.39 -8.82 -0.78
CA LEU A 41 4.38 -8.71 -1.86
C LEU A 41 5.51 -7.75 -1.49
N ALA A 42 5.19 -6.55 -0.99
CA ALA A 42 6.20 -5.55 -0.65
C ALA A 42 7.16 -6.01 0.46
N LEU A 43 6.64 -6.77 1.45
CA LEU A 43 7.46 -7.35 2.50
C LEU A 43 8.41 -8.43 1.93
N SER A 44 7.91 -9.32 1.08
CA SER A 44 8.74 -10.34 0.41
C SER A 44 9.84 -9.71 -0.44
N VAL A 45 9.50 -8.70 -1.26
CA VAL A 45 10.49 -7.95 -2.06
C VAL A 45 11.53 -7.26 -1.16
N GLY A 46 11.12 -6.73 -0.01
CA GLY A 46 12.03 -6.17 0.98
C GLY A 46 13.05 -7.18 1.48
N LEU A 47 12.61 -8.39 1.83
CA LEU A 47 13.50 -9.47 2.27
C LEU A 47 14.46 -9.90 1.15
N GLU A 48 13.95 -10.04 -0.07
CA GLU A 48 14.75 -10.46 -1.24
C GLU A 48 15.81 -9.44 -1.66
N LEU A 49 15.60 -8.15 -1.34
CA LEU A 49 16.52 -7.06 -1.68
C LEU A 49 17.31 -6.52 -0.49
N ALA A 50 17.11 -7.04 0.73
CA ALA A 50 17.75 -6.55 1.96
C ALA A 50 19.29 -6.51 1.85
N GLY A 51 19.89 -7.56 1.26
CA GLY A 51 21.35 -7.63 1.04
C GLY A 51 21.88 -6.76 -0.10
N SER A 52 21.00 -6.03 -0.80
CA SER A 52 21.36 -5.16 -1.94
C SER A 52 21.33 -3.67 -1.60
N GLY A 53 21.23 -3.29 -0.33
CA GLY A 53 21.19 -1.89 0.08
C GLY A 53 19.88 -1.16 -0.26
N VAL A 54 18.81 -1.90 -0.56
CA VAL A 54 17.51 -1.36 -0.94
C VAL A 54 16.60 -1.28 0.28
N ARG A 55 15.91 -0.15 0.46
CA ARG A 55 14.87 0.00 1.49
C ARG A 55 13.50 -0.20 0.86
N CYS A 56 12.69 -1.07 1.45
CA CYS A 56 11.30 -1.30 1.03
C CYS A 56 10.37 -0.95 2.18
N ASN A 57 9.42 -0.04 1.94
CA ASN A 57 8.46 0.40 2.96
C ASN A 57 7.04 0.37 2.40
N VAL A 58 6.08 0.13 3.29
CA VAL A 58 4.66 0.15 2.98
C VAL A 58 4.01 1.30 3.74
N VAL A 59 3.26 2.13 3.03
CA VAL A 59 2.38 3.15 3.62
C VAL A 59 0.95 2.65 3.49
N SER A 60 0.17 2.74 4.57
CA SER A 60 -1.22 2.28 4.62
C SER A 60 -2.13 3.44 5.01
N PRO A 61 -2.52 4.30 4.06
CA PRO A 61 -3.42 5.41 4.33
C PRO A 61 -4.80 4.90 4.78
N GLY A 62 -5.44 5.62 5.69
CA GLY A 62 -6.88 5.53 5.94
C GLY A 62 -7.66 6.46 5.01
N SER A 63 -8.87 6.86 5.43
CA SER A 63 -9.63 7.93 4.78
C SER A 63 -8.72 9.14 4.55
N THR A 64 -8.50 9.48 3.29
CA THR A 64 -7.61 10.57 2.88
C THR A 64 -8.36 11.41 1.88
N ASP A 65 -8.37 12.73 2.08
CA ASP A 65 -9.08 13.64 1.17
C ASP A 65 -8.46 13.59 -0.24
N THR A 66 -9.13 12.86 -1.12
CA THR A 66 -8.75 12.56 -2.50
C THR A 66 -10.01 12.30 -3.29
N ASP A 67 -10.00 12.54 -4.59
CA ASP A 67 -11.19 12.34 -5.45
C ASP A 67 -11.77 10.92 -5.33
N MET A 68 -10.92 9.89 -5.20
CA MET A 68 -11.35 8.51 -4.96
C MET A 68 -12.16 8.39 -3.66
N GLN A 69 -11.70 9.00 -2.56
CA GLN A 69 -12.43 8.97 -1.29
C GLN A 69 -13.74 9.73 -1.39
N ARG A 70 -13.77 10.88 -2.09
CA ARG A 70 -15.00 11.66 -2.27
C ARG A 70 -16.10 10.88 -3.00
N THR A 71 -15.75 9.94 -3.89
CA THR A 71 -16.74 9.06 -4.54
C THR A 71 -17.43 8.08 -3.59
N LEU A 72 -16.86 7.84 -2.41
CA LEU A 72 -17.42 6.97 -1.38
C LEU A 72 -18.29 7.73 -0.37
N TRP A 73 -18.31 9.06 -0.43
CA TRP A 73 -19.16 9.88 0.43
C TRP A 73 -20.62 9.72 0.05
N VAL A 74 -21.44 9.35 1.03
CA VAL A 74 -22.88 9.07 0.84
C VAL A 74 -23.75 10.24 1.32
N SER A 75 -23.16 11.19 2.04
CA SER A 75 -23.81 12.39 2.57
C SER A 75 -22.81 13.55 2.63
N ASP A 76 -23.30 14.78 2.63
CA ASP A 76 -22.47 15.99 2.65
C ASP A 76 -21.58 16.08 3.92
N ASP A 77 -21.99 15.47 5.04
CA ASP A 77 -21.21 15.45 6.29
C ASP A 77 -20.10 14.37 6.34
N ALA A 78 -19.86 13.65 5.22
CA ALA A 78 -18.88 12.55 5.19
C ALA A 78 -17.41 13.01 5.10
N GLU A 79 -17.16 14.30 4.88
CA GLU A 79 -15.82 14.88 4.85
C GLU A 79 -15.17 14.98 6.25
N GLU A 80 -15.98 14.96 7.31
CA GLU A 80 -15.51 15.07 8.71
C GLU A 80 -15.13 13.73 9.38
N GLN A 81 -15.20 12.59 8.67
CA GLN A 81 -14.91 11.24 9.17
C GLN A 81 -13.72 10.55 8.50
#